data_AF-M0IYH0-F1
#
_entry.id   AF-M0IYH0-F1
#
_cell.length_a   1.000
_cell.length_b   1.000
_cell.length_c   1.000
_cell.angle_alpha   90.00
_cell.angle_beta   90.00
_cell.angle_gamma   90.00
#
_symmetry.space_group_name_H-M   'P 1'
#
loop_
_entity.id
_entity.type
_entity.pdbx_description
1 polymer ?
#
loop_
_entity_poly.entity_id
_entity_poly.type
_entity_poly.pdbx_seq_one_letter_code
_entity_poly.pdbx_strand_id
1 'polypeptide(L)'
;MASEGSTYGDIHRYEPPRESTAAAVGIVLLTIIQVGLVGLFTYGMIAGWASGIGTVLTVRLIEANMFLGGVLTAIFIDLAFIMLLYRKEFLPDVMIVKKRRRKWEDLYIRQEDVDGTTVADGDELAETFKRAVYPYYKK
;
A
#
# COMPACT_ATOMS: atom_id res chain seq x y z
N MET A 1 -18.61 11.57 26.15
CA MET A 1 -18.80 10.16 26.50
C MET A 1 -17.42 9.55 26.67
N ALA A 2 -17.03 9.24 27.90
CA ALA A 2 -15.78 8.55 28.21
C ALA A 2 -16.16 7.13 28.63
N SER A 3 -15.78 6.13 27.84
CA SER A 3 -15.99 4.73 28.14
C SER A 3 -14.93 4.27 29.16
N GLU A 4 -15.36 3.98 30.39
CA GLU A 4 -14.56 3.40 31.48
C GLU A 4 -14.13 1.93 31.25
N GLY A 5 -13.88 1.53 30.00
CA GLY A 5 -13.51 0.16 29.66
C GLY A 5 -13.07 0.04 28.22
N SER A 6 -11.82 0.42 27.95
CA SER A 6 -11.20 0.36 26.62
C SER A 6 -11.26 -1.06 26.03
N THR A 7 -12.28 -1.30 25.22
CA THR A 7 -12.45 -2.53 24.44
C THR A 7 -11.60 -2.44 23.16
N TYR A 8 -11.26 -3.59 22.56
CA TYR A 8 -10.54 -3.64 21.29
C TYR A 8 -11.24 -2.79 20.21
N GLY A 9 -10.53 -1.83 19.62
CA GLY A 9 -11.07 -0.95 18.59
C GLY A 9 -11.78 0.30 19.11
N ASP A 10 -11.70 0.60 20.41
CA ASP A 10 -12.27 1.82 20.96
C ASP A 10 -11.49 3.07 20.49
N ILE A 11 -12.22 4.17 20.27
CA ILE A 11 -11.66 5.43 19.75
C ILE A 11 -11.15 6.25 20.93
N HIS A 12 -9.83 6.40 21.04
CA HIS A 12 -9.22 7.17 22.12
C HIS A 12 -9.34 8.68 21.90
N ARG A 13 -9.28 9.12 20.64
CA ARG A 13 -9.47 10.51 20.25
C ARG A 13 -10.19 10.56 18.92
N TYR A 14 -11.25 11.36 18.86
CA TYR A 14 -11.98 11.68 17.65
C TYR A 14 -11.83 13.18 17.41
N GLU A 15 -11.21 13.55 16.29
CA GLU A 15 -11.24 14.93 15.80
C GLU A 15 -12.24 15.03 14.65
N PRO A 16 -13.29 15.86 14.78
CA PRO A 16 -14.24 16.04 13.71
C PRO A 16 -13.56 16.70 12.49
N PRO A 17 -14.02 16.38 11.27
CA PRO A 17 -13.49 16.99 10.06
C PRO A 17 -13.79 18.49 10.03
N ARG A 18 -12.95 19.25 9.32
CA ARG A 18 -13.03 20.71 9.26
C ARG A 18 -14.16 21.20 8.34
N GLU A 19 -14.60 20.35 7.42
CA GLU A 19 -15.74 20.58 6.51
C GLU A 19 -15.66 21.94 5.78
N SER A 20 -14.48 22.24 5.21
CA SER A 20 -14.26 23.50 4.50
C SER A 20 -15.10 23.62 3.23
N THR A 21 -15.99 24.62 3.17
CA THR A 21 -16.78 24.95 1.97
C THR A 21 -15.89 25.27 0.77
N ALA A 22 -14.75 25.92 0.99
CA ALA A 22 -13.81 26.23 -0.08
C ALA A 22 -13.22 24.95 -0.71
N ALA A 23 -12.94 23.93 0.12
CA ALA A 23 -12.47 22.64 -0.36
C ALA A 23 -13.56 21.88 -1.12
N ALA A 24 -14.81 21.93 -0.66
CA ALA A 24 -15.95 21.36 -1.39
C ALA A 24 -16.08 21.96 -2.80
N VAL A 25 -16.06 23.29 -2.91
CA VAL A 25 -16.11 23.99 -4.21
C VAL A 25 -14.91 23.62 -5.07
N GLY A 26 -13.71 23.57 -4.48
CA GLY A 26 -12.49 23.12 -5.17
C GLY A 26 -12.63 21.73 -5.78
N ILE A 27 -13.15 20.76 -5.01
CA ILE A 27 -13.39 19.39 -5.49
C ILE A 27 -14.39 19.39 -6.65
N VAL A 28 -15.49 20.16 -6.56
CA VAL A 28 -16.47 20.25 -7.65
C VAL A 28 -15.83 20.80 -8.93
N LEU A 29 -15.04 21.87 -8.83
CA LEU A 29 -14.35 22.46 -9.98
C LEU A 29 -13.34 21.50 -10.60
N LEU A 30 -12.52 20.84 -9.79
CA LEU A 30 -11.58 19.82 -10.26
C LEU A 30 -12.32 18.65 -10.91
N THR A 31 -13.46 18.23 -10.36
CA THR A 31 -14.28 17.16 -10.96
C THR A 31 -14.81 17.54 -12.34
N ILE A 32 -15.21 18.80 -12.56
CA ILE A 32 -15.61 19.27 -13.90
C ILE A 32 -14.42 19.19 -14.87
N ILE A 33 -13.24 19.60 -14.44
CA ILE A 33 -12.00 19.50 -15.22
C ILE A 33 -11.71 18.03 -15.52
N GLN A 34 -11.83 17.14 -14.53
CA GLN A 34 -11.61 15.70 -14.67
C GLN A 34 -12.52 15.08 -15.71
N VAL A 35 -13.82 15.39 -15.67
CA VAL A 35 -14.79 14.92 -16.67
C VAL A 35 -14.39 15.40 -18.07
N GLY A 36 -13.93 16.64 -18.20
CA GLY A 36 -13.40 17.18 -19.46
C GLY A 36 -12.16 16.44 -19.96
N LEU A 37 -11.17 16.20 -19.08
CA LEU A 37 -9.93 15.50 -19.41
C LEU A 37 -10.18 14.04 -19.79
N VAL A 38 -10.98 13.32 -19.00
CA VAL A 38 -11.38 11.94 -19.29
C VAL A 38 -12.17 11.89 -20.60
N GLY A 39 -13.11 12.80 -20.81
CA GLY A 39 -13.87 12.91 -22.06
C GLY A 39 -12.97 13.14 -23.28
N LEU A 40 -12.00 14.06 -23.17
CA LEU A 40 -11.01 14.30 -24.21
C LEU A 40 -10.15 13.06 -24.49
N PHE A 41 -9.67 12.39 -23.44
CA PHE A 41 -8.87 11.17 -23.57
C PHE A 41 -9.67 10.05 -24.25
N THR A 42 -10.88 9.78 -23.78
CA THR A 42 -11.78 8.77 -24.37
C THR A 42 -12.11 9.12 -25.82
N TYR A 43 -12.40 10.39 -26.12
CA TYR A 43 -12.62 10.85 -27.49
C TYR A 43 -11.38 10.62 -28.36
N GLY A 44 -10.19 11.00 -27.89
CA GLY A 44 -8.94 10.80 -28.63
C GLY A 44 -8.63 9.33 -28.90
N MET A 45 -9.01 8.44 -27.97
CA MET A 45 -8.91 6.98 -28.17
C MET A 45 -9.90 6.48 -29.22
N ILE A 46 -11.17 6.89 -29.16
CA ILE A 46 -12.21 6.48 -30.13
C ILE A 46 -11.92 7.03 -31.53
N ALA A 47 -11.50 8.29 -31.62
CA ALA A 47 -11.13 8.96 -32.85
C ALA A 47 -9.81 8.45 -33.45
N GLY A 48 -9.12 7.53 -32.76
CA GLY A 48 -7.90 6.91 -33.26
C GLY A 48 -6.70 7.86 -33.31
N TRP A 49 -6.62 8.88 -32.47
CA TRP A 49 -5.50 9.83 -32.49
C TRP A 49 -4.14 9.14 -32.28
N ALA A 50 -4.11 8.10 -31.45
CA ALA A 50 -2.95 7.24 -31.24
C ALA A 50 -3.09 5.85 -31.89
N SER A 51 -4.05 5.64 -32.80
CA SER A 51 -4.21 4.34 -33.45
C SER A 51 -3.10 4.14 -34.50
N GLY A 52 -2.01 3.53 -34.08
CA GLY A 52 -0.94 3.06 -34.95
C GLY A 52 -0.48 1.69 -34.48
N ILE A 53 -1.13 0.64 -34.97
CA ILE A 53 -0.65 -0.73 -34.85
C ILE A 53 0.16 -1.00 -36.11
N GLY A 54 1.49 -0.95 -36.02
CA GLY A 54 2.38 -1.25 -37.15
C GLY A 54 3.85 -0.97 -36.85
N THR A 55 4.74 -1.63 -37.60
CA THR A 55 6.22 -1.57 -37.47
C THR A 55 6.85 -0.25 -37.95
N VAL A 56 6.04 0.75 -38.33
CA VAL A 56 6.51 2.03 -38.87
C VAL A 56 6.13 3.16 -37.92
N LEU A 57 7.09 3.58 -37.11
CA LEU A 57 6.93 4.67 -36.15
C LEU A 57 7.14 6.01 -36.88
N THR A 58 6.06 6.72 -37.20
CA THR A 58 6.13 8.07 -37.78
C THR A 58 6.19 9.12 -36.67
N VAL A 59 6.86 10.26 -36.91
CA VAL A 59 6.99 11.37 -35.93
C VAL A 59 5.62 11.81 -35.40
N ARG A 60 4.62 11.93 -36.30
CA ARG A 60 3.24 12.29 -35.92
C ARG A 60 2.59 11.30 -34.95
N LEU A 61 2.86 10.01 -35.10
CA LEU A 61 2.31 8.98 -34.22
C LEU A 61 2.96 9.01 -32.83
N ILE A 62 4.26 9.33 -32.76
CA ILE A 62 4.98 9.53 -31.50
C ILE A 62 4.38 10.74 -30.77
N GLU A 63 4.23 11.86 -31.46
CA GLU A 63 3.65 13.10 -30.89
C GLU A 63 2.22 12.87 -30.37
N ALA A 64 1.39 12.16 -31.13
CA ALA A 64 0.02 11.86 -30.72
C ALA A 64 -0.04 10.93 -29.49
N ASN A 65 0.83 9.92 -29.41
CA ASN A 65 0.94 9.06 -28.23
C ASN A 65 1.44 9.83 -27.01
N MET A 66 2.44 10.69 -27.19
CA MET A 66 2.96 11.55 -26.10
C MET A 66 1.88 12.51 -25.60
N PHE A 67 1.08 13.08 -26.50
CA PHE A 67 -0.04 13.94 -26.14
C PHE A 67 -1.09 13.18 -25.31
N LEU A 68 -1.57 12.02 -25.79
CA LEU A 68 -2.54 11.20 -25.05
C LEU A 68 -1.98 10.71 -23.70
N GLY A 69 -0.69 10.35 -23.65
CA GLY A 69 0.00 10.04 -22.40
C GLY A 69 0.10 11.23 -21.44
N GLY A 70 0.29 12.43 -21.97
CA GLY A 70 0.25 13.68 -21.20
C GLY A 70 -1.14 13.97 -20.63
N VAL A 71 -2.18 13.80 -21.44
CA VAL A 71 -3.58 13.91 -20.97
C VAL A 71 -3.88 12.87 -19.88
N LEU A 72 -3.45 11.62 -20.06
CA LEU A 72 -3.60 10.57 -19.05
C LEU A 72 -2.89 10.92 -17.75
N THR A 73 -1.68 11.48 -17.84
CA THR A 73 -0.93 11.95 -16.65
C THR A 73 -1.69 13.09 -15.95
N ALA A 74 -2.24 14.04 -16.71
CA ALA A 74 -3.03 15.13 -16.14
C ALA A 74 -4.28 14.61 -15.40
N ILE A 75 -4.98 13.60 -15.95
CA ILE A 75 -6.13 12.93 -15.31
C ILE A 75 -5.75 12.37 -13.94
N PHE A 76 -4.59 11.72 -13.81
CA PHE A 76 -4.16 11.16 -12.54
C PHE A 76 -3.69 12.22 -11.54
N ILE A 77 -3.03 13.28 -12.02
CA ILE A 77 -2.64 14.41 -11.17
C ILE A 77 -3.87 15.09 -10.60
N ASP A 78 -4.87 15.39 -11.44
CA ASP A 78 -6.11 16.03 -11.01
C ASP A 78 -6.87 15.17 -9.99
N LEU A 79 -7.00 13.85 -10.27
CA LEU A 79 -7.59 12.91 -9.32
C LEU A 79 -6.83 12.88 -7.99
N ALA A 80 -5.49 12.93 -8.01
CA ALA A 80 -4.69 12.98 -6.80
C ALA A 80 -4.98 14.25 -5.98
N PHE A 81 -5.16 15.40 -6.62
CA PHE A 81 -5.55 16.64 -5.94
C PHE A 81 -6.95 16.54 -5.32
N ILE A 82 -7.93 15.97 -6.02
CA ILE A 82 -9.27 15.72 -5.47
C ILE A 82 -9.16 14.85 -4.22
N MET A 83 -8.43 13.74 -4.29
CA MET A 83 -8.24 12.82 -3.16
C MET A 83 -7.49 13.46 -2.00
N LEU A 84 -6.49 14.30 -2.27
CA LEU A 84 -5.75 15.04 -1.25
C LEU A 84 -6.64 16.06 -0.52
N LEU A 85 -7.46 16.82 -1.26
CA LEU A 85 -8.43 17.76 -0.69
C LEU A 85 -9.46 17.01 0.17
N TYR A 86 -9.99 15.90 -0.35
CA TYR A 86 -10.93 15.06 0.38
C TYR A 86 -10.32 14.54 1.69
N ARG A 87 -9.10 13.98 1.62
CA ARG A 87 -8.35 13.48 2.77
C ARG A 87 -8.07 14.56 3.81
N LYS A 88 -7.69 15.75 3.37
CA LYS A 88 -7.28 16.81 4.28
C LYS A 88 -8.46 17.46 5.01
N GLU A 89 -9.62 17.56 4.37
CA GLU A 89 -10.71 18.40 4.88
C GLU A 89 -11.97 17.63 5.33
N PHE A 90 -12.22 16.42 4.79
CA PHE A 90 -13.44 15.65 5.07
C PHE A 90 -13.23 14.32 5.80
N LEU A 91 -12.00 13.79 5.82
CA LEU A 91 -11.68 12.59 6.57
C LEU A 91 -11.41 12.96 8.05
N PRO A 92 -12.13 12.36 9.01
CA PRO A 92 -11.88 12.60 10.44
C PRO A 92 -10.57 11.94 10.85
N ASP A 93 -9.81 12.64 11.70
CA ASP A 93 -8.62 12.09 12.33
C ASP A 93 -9.04 11.30 13.57
N VAL A 94 -8.83 9.98 13.52
CA VAL A 94 -9.20 9.06 14.61
C VAL A 94 -7.99 8.31 15.13
N MET A 95 -7.79 8.38 16.44
CA MET A 95 -6.78 7.58 17.12
C MET A 95 -7.46 6.31 17.64
N ILE A 96 -7.33 5.23 16.88
CA ILE A 96 -7.84 3.91 17.24
C ILE A 96 -6.72 3.11 17.88
N VAL A 97 -6.94 2.65 19.11
CA VAL A 97 -5.98 1.76 19.76
C VAL A 97 -6.17 0.34 19.23
N LYS A 98 -5.13 -0.17 18.57
CA LYS A 98 -5.09 -1.56 18.12
C LYS A 98 -4.38 -2.42 19.15
N LYS A 99 -5.04 -3.49 19.61
CA LYS A 99 -4.36 -4.52 20.40
C LYS A 99 -3.33 -5.24 19.54
N ARG A 100 -2.07 -5.23 19.97
CA ARG A 100 -0.99 -6.02 19.37
C ARG A 100 -1.38 -7.51 19.38
N ARG A 101 -1.24 -8.22 18.25
CA ARG A 101 -1.31 -9.69 18.27
C ARG A 101 -0.12 -10.20 19.08
N ARG A 102 -0.35 -11.14 20.00
CA ARG A 102 0.75 -11.75 20.79
C ARG A 102 1.80 -12.32 19.84
N LYS A 103 3.09 -12.15 20.17
CA LYS A 103 4.18 -12.76 19.39
C LYS A 103 4.10 -14.27 19.59
N TRP A 104 4.55 -15.06 18.62
CA TRP A 104 4.58 -16.52 18.74
C TRP A 104 5.41 -16.98 19.95
N GLU A 105 6.46 -16.22 20.30
CA GLU A 105 7.27 -16.39 21.50
C GLU A 105 6.41 -16.31 22.77
N ASP A 106 5.55 -15.29 22.88
CA ASP A 106 4.63 -15.10 24.02
C ASP A 106 3.55 -16.20 24.12
N LEU A 107 3.36 -16.99 23.06
CA LEU A 107 2.32 -18.03 22.98
C LEU A 107 2.83 -19.43 23.31
N TYR A 108 4.09 -19.72 22.96
CA TYR A 108 4.63 -21.09 22.97
C TYR A 108 5.96 -21.24 23.72
N ILE A 109 6.64 -20.15 24.08
CA ILE A 109 7.88 -20.20 24.86
C ILE A 109 7.53 -19.95 26.33
N ARG A 110 7.80 -20.95 27.16
CA ARG A 110 7.73 -20.79 28.62
C ARG A 110 9.07 -20.29 29.14
N GLN A 111 9.07 -19.72 30.34
CA GLN A 111 10.28 -19.14 30.96
C GLN A 111 11.42 -20.16 31.11
N GLU A 112 11.08 -21.45 31.14
CA GLU A 112 11.97 -22.61 31.16
C GLU A 112 12.61 -22.95 29.80
N ASP A 113 12.08 -22.43 28.69
CA ASP A 113 12.57 -22.67 27.32
C ASP A 113 13.36 -21.46 26.77
N VAL A 114 13.63 -20.44 27.59
CA VAL A 114 14.25 -19.16 27.19
C VAL A 114 15.70 -19.32 26.75
N ASP A 115 16.43 -20.21 27.42
CA ASP A 115 17.83 -20.49 27.10
C ASP A 115 17.98 -21.45 25.90
N GLY A 116 16.85 -21.87 25.31
CA GLY A 116 16.79 -22.91 24.31
C GLY A 116 17.16 -24.27 24.90
N THR A 117 16.69 -25.35 24.27
CA THR A 117 17.39 -26.62 24.43
C THR A 117 18.73 -26.44 23.73
N THR A 118 19.84 -26.47 24.46
CA THR A 118 21.13 -26.74 23.85
C THR A 118 20.94 -28.03 23.06
N VAL A 119 20.94 -27.93 21.74
CA VAL A 119 20.94 -29.10 20.86
C VAL A 119 22.30 -29.71 21.04
N ALA A 120 22.38 -30.53 22.09
CA ALA A 120 23.48 -31.38 22.44
C ALA A 120 24.81 -30.66 22.71
N ASP A 121 25.60 -31.28 23.58
CA ASP A 121 27.02 -31.00 23.69
C ASP A 121 27.66 -30.92 22.29
N GLY A 122 28.65 -30.05 22.13
CA GLY A 122 29.41 -29.90 20.87
C GLY A 122 29.98 -31.21 20.32
N ASP A 123 30.07 -32.25 21.16
CA ASP A 123 30.43 -33.61 20.79
C ASP A 123 29.35 -34.34 19.97
N GLU A 124 28.05 -34.17 20.24
CA GLU A 124 26.99 -34.88 19.50
C GLU A 124 26.81 -34.31 18.08
N LEU A 125 27.03 -33.00 17.90
CA LEU A 125 27.09 -32.35 16.59
C LEU A 125 28.36 -32.75 15.82
N ALA A 126 29.50 -32.85 16.50
CA ALA A 126 30.74 -33.31 15.88
C ALA A 126 30.65 -34.79 15.47
N GLU A 127 30.01 -35.65 16.27
CA GLU A 127 29.74 -37.04 15.93
C GLU A 127 28.76 -37.15 14.76
N THR A 128 27.68 -36.38 14.76
CA THR A 128 26.71 -36.35 13.66
C THR A 128 27.38 -35.90 12.36
N PHE A 129 28.24 -34.87 12.41
CA PHE A 129 29.00 -34.39 11.26
C PHE A 129 30.04 -35.42 10.79
N LYS A 130 30.80 -36.04 11.71
CA LYS A 130 31.75 -37.11 11.39
C LYS A 130 31.06 -38.31 10.75
N ARG A 131 29.87 -38.68 11.22
CA ARG A 131 29.06 -39.77 10.67
C ARG A 131 28.48 -39.44 9.29
N ALA A 132 28.12 -38.19 9.06
CA ALA A 132 27.61 -37.72 7.77
C ALA A 132 28.70 -37.60 6.69
N VAL A 133 29.92 -37.16 7.08
CA VAL A 133 31.05 -36.97 6.16
C VAL A 133 31.85 -38.24 5.94
N TYR A 134 31.91 -39.14 6.93
CA TYR A 134 32.71 -40.36 6.86
C TYR A 134 31.89 -41.61 7.24
N PRO A 135 31.29 -42.31 6.25
CA PRO A 135 30.41 -43.46 6.49
C PRO A 135 31.12 -44.75 6.93
N TYR A 136 32.42 -44.70 7.27
CA TYR A 136 33.21 -45.85 7.75
C TYR A 136 33.70 -45.69 9.19
N TYR A 137 32.82 -45.23 10.10
CA TYR A 137 33.03 -45.50 11.51
C TYR A 137 32.75 -46.99 11.76
N LYS A 138 33.82 -47.76 12.03
CA LYS A 138 33.72 -49.15 12.48
C LYS A 138 33.00 -49.18 13.84
N LYS A 139 32.05 -50.10 13.98
CA LYS A 139 31.37 -50.40 15.25
C LYS A 139 32.38 -50.76 16.34
#